data_AF-A0A943U3N0-F1
#
_entry.id   AF-A0A943U3N0-F1
#
_cell.length_a   1.000
_cell.length_b   1.000
_cell.length_c   1.000
_cell.angle_alpha   90.00
_cell.angle_beta   90.00
_cell.angle_gamma   90.00
#
_symmetry.space_group_name_H-M   'P 1'
#
loop_
_entity.id
_entity.type
_entity.pdbx_description
1 polymer ?
#
loop_
_entity_poly.entity_id
_entity_poly.type
_entity_poly.pdbx_seq_one_letter_code
_entity_poly.pdbx_strand_id
1 'polypeptide(L)'
;MRKNTDKAKEKLLFNEYIMQNFTQASKENISEYPDSDEKNRSLDYEIEYIISGKSSDKENLESVVTKIFFIRMALNYVYLMGDSVKKSEAMALAATISTLLLIPEAAEAVKQLILLAWAAGEGVIDIRSLLSGNKVPLVKTSDNWQLTLASLFTLGIGDDGISGADAEEGITYKEYLRAFLFLQPEEGTTMRTIDRIEENMRLEQNCEKFRADHCVTKCEIRNKVEIFGDLAYTFPSYYGYE
;
A
#
# COMPACT_ATOMS: atom_id res chain seq x y z
N MET A 1 -20.16 0.48 -22.67
CA MET A 1 -20.48 0.39 -21.23
C MET A 1 -21.18 -0.94 -21.05
N ARG A 2 -20.52 -1.94 -20.44
CA ARG A 2 -21.09 -3.28 -20.25
C ARG A 2 -22.33 -3.14 -19.39
N LYS A 3 -23.49 -3.48 -19.94
CA LYS A 3 -24.81 -3.09 -19.40
C LYS A 3 -25.26 -3.89 -18.16
N ASN A 4 -24.40 -4.68 -17.51
CA ASN A 4 -24.86 -5.59 -16.44
C ASN A 4 -23.81 -6.00 -15.39
N THR A 5 -22.70 -5.29 -15.26
CA THR A 5 -21.72 -5.59 -14.20
C THR A 5 -21.90 -4.66 -13.01
N ASP A 6 -21.88 -5.23 -11.81
CA ASP A 6 -21.80 -4.50 -10.56
C ASP A 6 -20.49 -3.69 -10.52
N LYS A 7 -20.59 -2.36 -10.46
CA LYS A 7 -19.43 -1.45 -10.44
C LYS A 7 -18.41 -1.81 -9.35
N ALA A 8 -18.87 -2.32 -8.20
CA ALA A 8 -17.96 -2.74 -7.14
C ALA A 8 -17.12 -3.96 -7.55
N LYS A 9 -17.72 -4.91 -8.31
CA LYS A 9 -17.00 -6.07 -8.85
C LYS A 9 -16.01 -5.67 -9.93
N GLU A 10 -16.38 -4.73 -10.81
CA GLU A 10 -15.45 -4.21 -11.83
C GLU A 10 -14.23 -3.56 -11.17
N LYS A 11 -14.45 -2.70 -10.16
CA LYS A 11 -13.36 -2.08 -9.39
C LYS A 11 -12.48 -3.12 -8.69
N LEU A 12 -13.09 -4.15 -8.10
CA LEU A 12 -12.34 -5.22 -7.44
C LEU A 12 -11.47 -5.99 -8.43
N LEU A 13 -12.01 -6.37 -9.59
CA LEU A 13 -11.25 -7.05 -10.65
C LEU A 13 -10.11 -6.18 -11.18
N PHE A 14 -10.34 -4.89 -11.36
CA PHE A 14 -9.31 -3.95 -11.77
C PHE A 14 -8.19 -3.82 -10.73
N ASN A 15 -8.55 -3.76 -9.44
CA ASN A 15 -7.57 -3.76 -8.36
C ASN A 15 -6.78 -5.06 -8.29
N GLU A 16 -7.40 -6.23 -8.47
CA GLU A 16 -6.66 -7.50 -8.52
C GLU A 16 -5.72 -7.58 -9.72
N TYR A 17 -6.12 -7.02 -10.87
CA TYR A 17 -5.21 -6.86 -12.01
C TYR A 17 -3.97 -6.04 -11.61
N ILE A 18 -4.16 -4.92 -10.91
CA ILE A 18 -3.03 -4.10 -10.42
C ILE A 18 -2.14 -4.93 -9.48
N MET A 19 -2.72 -5.63 -8.51
CA MET A 19 -2.00 -6.44 -7.51
C MET A 19 -1.23 -7.64 -8.08
N GLN A 20 -1.51 -8.05 -9.32
CA GLN A 20 -0.86 -9.18 -10.00
C GLN A 20 0.23 -8.75 -10.98
N ASN A 21 0.16 -7.55 -11.55
CA ASN A 21 1.02 -7.15 -12.68
C ASN A 21 2.10 -6.10 -12.31
N PHE A 22 1.92 -5.37 -11.22
CA PHE A 22 2.81 -4.29 -10.78
C PHE A 22 3.58 -4.67 -9.51
N THR A 23 4.78 -4.12 -9.36
CA THR A 23 5.66 -4.39 -8.21
C THR A 23 5.23 -3.63 -6.95
N GLN A 24 5.69 -4.09 -5.79
CA GLN A 24 5.44 -3.52 -4.46
C GLN A 24 6.67 -3.66 -3.57
N ALA A 25 6.68 -2.96 -2.44
CA ALA A 25 7.83 -2.91 -1.55
C ALA A 25 8.06 -4.15 -0.66
N SER A 26 7.00 -4.90 -0.35
CA SER A 26 7.14 -6.07 0.53
C SER A 26 7.74 -7.27 -0.21
N LYS A 27 8.66 -7.97 0.47
CA LYS A 27 9.37 -9.16 -0.02
C LYS A 27 8.52 -10.44 -0.06
N GLU A 28 7.21 -10.32 0.12
CA GLU A 28 6.26 -11.44 0.01
C GLU A 28 6.39 -12.14 -1.34
N ASN A 29 6.69 -13.45 -1.32
CA ASN A 29 6.82 -14.30 -2.51
C ASN A 29 7.85 -13.79 -3.52
N ILE A 30 9.10 -13.55 -3.10
CA ILE A 30 10.22 -13.77 -4.03
C ILE A 30 10.18 -15.26 -4.35
N SER A 31 9.64 -15.62 -5.53
CA SER A 31 9.71 -16.98 -6.01
C SER A 31 11.15 -17.47 -5.94
N GLU A 32 11.35 -18.68 -5.43
CA GLU A 32 12.63 -19.40 -5.34
C GLU A 32 13.28 -19.65 -6.72
N TYR A 33 12.63 -19.19 -7.79
CA TYR A 33 13.19 -19.06 -9.14
C TYR A 33 13.59 -17.60 -9.38
N PRO A 34 14.90 -17.30 -9.40
CA PRO A 34 15.39 -16.05 -9.93
C PRO A 34 15.24 -16.13 -11.45
N ASP A 35 14.08 -15.77 -12.00
CA ASP A 35 14.08 -15.03 -13.27
C ASP A 35 14.55 -13.60 -12.93
N SER A 36 15.80 -13.53 -12.48
CA SER A 36 16.55 -12.32 -12.18
C SER A 36 17.19 -11.80 -13.46
N ASP A 37 16.38 -11.67 -14.51
CA ASP A 37 16.56 -10.50 -15.33
C ASP A 37 15.77 -9.44 -14.58
N GLU A 38 16.48 -8.53 -13.88
CA GLU A 38 15.89 -7.28 -13.40
C GLU A 38 15.06 -6.72 -14.55
N LYS A 39 13.74 -6.85 -14.45
CA LYS A 39 12.84 -6.28 -15.45
C LYS A 39 13.18 -4.81 -15.48
N ASN A 40 13.64 -4.33 -16.62
CA ASN A 40 14.04 -2.93 -16.80
C ASN A 40 12.79 -2.04 -16.63
N ARG A 41 12.46 -1.72 -15.39
CA ARG A 41 11.33 -0.91 -14.97
C ARG A 41 11.85 0.39 -14.38
N SER A 42 11.06 1.45 -14.53
CA SER A 42 11.43 2.78 -14.03
C SER A 42 11.17 2.96 -12.53
N LEU A 43 10.32 2.12 -11.92
CA LEU A 43 9.97 2.16 -10.50
C LEU A 43 10.00 0.75 -9.90
N ASP A 44 10.47 0.68 -8.65
CA ASP A 44 10.43 -0.54 -7.84
C ASP A 44 9.09 -0.69 -7.12
N TYR A 45 8.40 0.42 -6.78
CA TYR A 45 7.17 0.46 -5.98
C TYR A 45 5.97 0.98 -6.79
N GLU A 46 5.64 0.28 -7.87
CA GLU A 46 4.61 0.71 -8.84
C GLU A 46 3.20 0.81 -8.23
N ILE A 47 2.81 -0.13 -7.36
CA ILE A 47 1.49 -0.09 -6.71
C ILE A 47 1.38 1.12 -5.77
N GLU A 48 2.46 1.45 -5.07
CA GLU A 48 2.56 2.61 -4.19
C GLU A 48 2.44 3.91 -4.98
N TYR A 49 3.01 3.97 -6.19
CA TYR A 49 2.78 5.06 -7.15
C TYR A 49 1.32 5.14 -7.59
N ILE A 50 0.70 4.02 -7.97
CA ILE A 50 -0.71 4.00 -8.36
C ILE A 50 -1.60 4.54 -7.23
N ILE A 51 -1.30 4.19 -5.97
CA ILE A 51 -2.02 4.69 -4.79
C ILE A 51 -1.72 6.18 -4.52
N SER A 52 -0.47 6.62 -4.60
CA SER A 52 -0.04 7.90 -4.02
C SER A 52 0.23 9.00 -5.05
N GLY A 53 0.71 8.66 -6.24
CA GLY A 53 0.96 9.58 -7.36
C GLY A 53 1.96 10.68 -7.04
N LYS A 54 3.00 10.37 -6.26
CA LYS A 54 4.11 11.26 -5.93
C LYS A 54 5.18 11.22 -7.01
N SER A 55 6.04 12.24 -7.00
CA SER A 55 7.03 12.50 -8.04
C SER A 55 8.21 11.53 -8.03
N SER A 56 8.46 10.84 -6.92
CA SER A 56 9.55 9.87 -6.80
C SER A 56 9.09 8.57 -6.14
N ASP A 57 9.80 7.48 -6.46
CA ASP A 57 9.50 6.15 -5.94
C ASP A 57 9.55 6.10 -4.41
N LYS A 58 10.55 6.77 -3.84
CA LYS A 58 10.69 6.93 -2.39
C LYS A 58 9.49 7.63 -1.75
N GLU A 59 9.02 8.74 -2.32
CA GLU A 59 7.87 9.47 -1.77
C GLU A 59 6.57 8.66 -1.87
N ASN A 60 6.43 7.82 -2.90
CA ASN A 60 5.30 6.91 -3.04
C ASN A 60 5.31 5.86 -1.94
N LEU A 61 6.45 5.20 -1.73
CA LEU A 61 6.64 4.25 -0.63
C LEU A 61 6.39 4.90 0.73
N GLU A 62 7.01 6.06 0.99
CA GLU A 62 6.87 6.81 2.24
C GLU A 62 5.41 7.17 2.50
N SER A 63 4.66 7.60 1.47
CA SER A 63 3.25 7.92 1.62
C SER A 63 2.41 6.72 2.05
N VAL A 64 2.66 5.54 1.47
CA VAL A 64 1.93 4.30 1.81
C VAL A 64 2.34 3.81 3.21
N VAL A 65 3.63 3.71 3.49
CA VAL A 65 4.15 3.28 4.79
C VAL A 65 3.64 4.19 5.91
N THR A 66 3.59 5.51 5.69
CA THR A 66 3.06 6.47 6.66
C THR A 66 1.58 6.25 6.96
N LYS A 67 0.76 5.94 5.93
CA LYS A 67 -0.67 5.61 6.12
C LYS A 67 -0.82 4.36 6.98
N ILE A 68 -0.05 3.30 6.68
CA ILE A 68 -0.07 2.06 7.46
C ILE A 68 0.40 2.34 8.90
N PHE A 69 1.50 3.08 9.06
CA PHE A 69 2.05 3.45 10.37
C PHE A 69 1.01 4.11 11.26
N PHE A 70 0.24 5.08 10.76
CA PHE A 70 -0.79 5.74 11.57
C PHE A 70 -1.94 4.80 11.96
N ILE A 71 -2.36 3.89 11.06
CA ILE A 71 -3.35 2.85 11.39
C ILE A 71 -2.80 1.94 12.49
N ARG A 72 -1.57 1.46 12.34
CA ARG A 72 -0.90 0.59 13.32
C ARG A 72 -0.71 1.28 14.67
N MET A 73 -0.21 2.51 14.68
CA MET A 73 -0.05 3.31 15.89
C MET A 73 -1.39 3.51 16.62
N ALA A 74 -2.48 3.78 15.90
CA ALA A 74 -3.80 3.92 16.51
C ALA A 74 -4.27 2.60 17.16
N LEU A 75 -4.15 1.47 16.45
CA LEU A 75 -4.52 0.15 16.98
C LEU A 75 -3.65 -0.25 18.19
N ASN A 76 -2.34 -0.01 18.11
CA ASN A 76 -1.39 -0.27 19.20
C ASN A 76 -1.72 0.58 20.43
N TYR A 77 -2.06 1.86 20.24
CA TYR A 77 -2.46 2.75 21.34
C TYR A 77 -3.77 2.30 21.98
N VAL A 78 -4.78 1.90 21.19
CA VAL A 78 -6.03 1.34 21.72
C VAL A 78 -5.76 0.11 22.59
N TYR A 79 -4.87 -0.78 22.16
CA TYR A 79 -4.45 -1.94 22.97
C TYR A 79 -3.78 -1.50 24.28
N LEU A 80 -2.82 -0.57 24.23
CA LEU A 80 -2.17 -0.05 25.44
C LEU A 80 -3.15 0.56 26.43
N MET A 81 -4.21 1.22 25.95
CA MET A 81 -5.27 1.76 26.81
C MET A 81 -6.07 0.66 27.53
N GLY A 82 -6.14 -0.54 26.96
CA GLY A 82 -6.75 -1.73 27.56
C GLY A 82 -5.84 -2.51 28.52
N ASP A 83 -4.51 -2.42 28.37
CA ASP A 83 -3.53 -3.20 29.14
C ASP A 83 -3.16 -2.50 30.47
N SER A 84 -3.60 -3.05 31.61
CA SER A 84 -3.31 -2.48 32.93
C SER A 84 -1.84 -2.58 33.33
N VAL A 85 -1.13 -3.61 32.87
CA VAL A 85 0.29 -3.83 33.20
C VAL A 85 1.15 -2.78 32.51
N LYS A 86 0.98 -2.61 31.19
CA LYS A 86 1.73 -1.62 30.41
C LYS A 86 1.41 -0.17 30.81
N LYS A 87 0.16 0.12 31.16
CA LYS A 87 -0.20 1.43 31.75
C LYS A 87 0.52 1.68 33.08
N SER A 88 0.68 0.66 33.91
CA SER A 88 1.41 0.76 35.17
C SER A 88 2.91 1.00 34.93
N GLU A 89 3.52 0.31 33.97
CA GLU A 89 4.92 0.53 33.57
C GLU A 89 5.14 1.96 33.08
N ALA A 90 4.27 2.43 32.18
CA ALA A 90 4.32 3.81 31.69
C ALA A 90 4.11 4.83 32.81
N MET A 91 3.21 4.57 33.76
CA MET A 91 2.98 5.46 34.90
C MET A 91 4.17 5.51 35.86
N ALA A 92 4.82 4.38 36.11
CA ALA A 92 6.01 4.34 36.96
C ALA A 92 7.15 5.18 36.37
N LEU A 93 7.37 5.05 35.06
CA LEU A 93 8.33 5.88 34.33
C LEU A 93 7.92 7.36 34.34
N ALA A 94 6.64 7.66 34.07
CA ALA A 94 6.13 9.03 34.06
C ALA A 94 6.29 9.72 35.41
N ALA A 95 5.93 9.04 36.50
CA ALA A 95 6.07 9.56 37.86
C ALA A 95 7.54 9.86 38.19
N THR A 96 8.47 8.99 37.76
CA THR A 96 9.91 9.20 37.93
C THR A 96 10.38 10.46 37.19
N ILE A 97 10.02 10.61 35.91
CA ILE A 97 10.36 11.78 35.09
C ILE A 97 9.78 13.06 35.69
N SER A 98 8.49 13.06 36.02
CA SER A 98 7.78 14.21 36.60
C SER A 98 8.35 14.63 37.95
N THR A 99 8.74 13.67 38.79
CA THR A 99 9.41 13.95 40.08
C THR A 99 10.78 14.60 39.85
N LEU A 100 11.57 14.07 38.90
CA LEU A 100 12.88 14.62 38.57
C LEU A 100 12.80 16.06 38.04
N LEU A 101 11.75 16.36 37.27
CA LEU A 101 11.48 17.69 36.72
C LEU A 101 10.80 18.64 37.72
N LEU A 102 10.46 18.18 38.93
CA LEU A 102 9.73 18.94 39.96
C LEU A 102 8.32 19.38 39.50
N ILE A 103 7.65 18.57 38.67
CA ILE A 103 6.27 18.81 38.20
C ILE A 103 5.45 17.51 38.35
N PRO A 104 5.16 17.06 39.58
CA PRO A 104 4.44 15.81 39.83
C PRO A 104 3.03 15.79 39.22
N GLU A 105 2.37 16.96 39.10
CA GLU A 105 1.05 17.10 38.50
C GLU A 105 1.03 16.75 37.00
N ALA A 106 2.20 16.79 36.34
CA ALA A 106 2.32 16.41 34.93
C ALA A 106 2.39 14.89 34.71
N ALA A 107 2.47 14.06 35.75
CA ALA A 107 2.72 12.62 35.63
C ALA A 107 1.71 11.91 34.71
N GLU A 108 0.41 12.25 34.82
CA GLU A 108 -0.60 11.64 33.96
C GLU A 108 -0.46 12.07 32.49
N ALA A 109 -0.09 13.32 32.22
CA ALA A 109 0.18 13.80 30.87
C ALA A 109 1.43 13.14 30.27
N VAL A 110 2.50 13.02 31.06
CA VAL A 110 3.74 12.33 30.67
C VAL A 110 3.47 10.86 30.39
N LYS A 111 2.60 10.19 31.18
CA LYS A 111 2.18 8.81 30.91
C LYS A 111 1.56 8.67 29.52
N GLN A 112 0.67 9.58 29.13
CA GLN A 112 0.03 9.53 27.80
C GLN A 112 1.05 9.71 26.67
N LEU A 113 2.04 10.59 26.85
CA LEU A 113 3.12 10.76 25.88
C LEU A 113 3.98 9.49 25.76
N ILE A 114 4.29 8.83 26.87
CA ILE A 114 5.01 7.55 26.87
C ILE A 114 4.20 6.47 26.15
N LEU A 115 2.91 6.35 26.41
CA LEU A 115 2.05 5.37 25.74
C LEU A 115 1.94 5.64 24.24
N LEU A 116 1.83 6.90 23.81
CA LEU A 116 1.86 7.28 22.39
C LEU A 116 3.20 6.93 21.74
N ALA A 117 4.32 7.24 22.40
CA ALA A 117 5.66 6.89 21.91
C ALA A 117 5.83 5.37 21.82
N TRP A 118 5.32 4.62 22.79
CA TRP A 118 5.41 3.16 22.78
C TRP A 118 4.54 2.53 21.69
N ALA A 119 3.33 3.05 21.47
CA ALA A 119 2.47 2.64 20.36
C ALA A 119 3.10 2.93 18.98
N ALA A 120 3.74 4.10 18.84
CA ALA A 120 4.50 4.46 17.66
C ALA A 120 5.70 3.53 17.45
N GLY A 121 6.46 3.22 18.51
CA GLY A 121 7.57 2.27 18.46
C GLY A 121 7.13 0.88 18.00
N GLU A 122 6.04 0.35 18.56
CA GLU A 122 5.46 -0.92 18.10
C GLU A 122 5.01 -0.81 16.63
N GLY A 123 4.48 0.35 16.22
CA GLY A 123 4.13 0.64 14.82
C GLY A 123 5.34 0.56 13.87
N VAL A 124 6.53 0.97 14.32
CA VAL A 124 7.78 0.80 13.54
C VAL A 124 8.11 -0.69 13.38
N ILE A 125 7.98 -1.49 14.44
CA ILE A 125 8.20 -2.95 14.37
C ILE A 125 7.20 -3.62 13.43
N ASP A 126 5.94 -3.18 13.46
CA ASP A 126 4.90 -3.65 12.54
C ASP A 126 5.28 -3.32 11.08
N ILE A 127 5.76 -2.11 10.79
CA ILE A 127 6.22 -1.74 9.43
C ILE A 127 7.41 -2.59 8.98
N ARG A 128 8.41 -2.81 9.85
CA ARG A 128 9.56 -3.68 9.54
C ARG A 128 9.12 -5.10 9.18
N SER A 129 8.16 -5.64 9.94
CA SER A 129 7.57 -6.95 9.68
C SER A 129 6.89 -6.99 8.31
N LEU A 130 5.99 -6.05 8.04
CA LEU A 130 5.23 -5.98 6.78
C LEU A 130 6.14 -5.86 5.54
N LEU A 131 7.16 -5.01 5.60
CA LEU A 131 8.12 -4.83 4.50
C LEU A 131 9.02 -6.06 4.31
N SER A 132 9.23 -6.85 5.36
CA SER A 132 9.97 -8.12 5.28
C SER A 132 9.14 -9.28 4.72
N GLY A 133 7.85 -9.04 4.44
CA GLY A 133 6.92 -10.06 3.95
C GLY A 133 6.22 -10.86 5.06
N ASN A 134 6.37 -10.41 6.31
CA ASN A 134 5.69 -11.01 7.46
C ASN A 134 4.31 -10.38 7.65
N LYS A 135 3.41 -11.13 8.28
CA LYS A 135 2.08 -10.67 8.67
C LYS A 135 2.13 -9.98 10.03
N VAL A 136 1.20 -9.05 10.23
CA VAL A 136 1.04 -8.34 11.51
C VAL A 136 -0.39 -8.51 12.03
N PRO A 137 -0.60 -8.92 13.29
CA PRO A 137 -1.93 -9.07 13.87
C PRO A 137 -2.70 -7.74 13.81
N LEU A 138 -3.96 -7.79 13.37
CA LEU A 138 -4.82 -6.60 13.33
C LEU A 138 -5.00 -6.03 14.75
N VAL A 139 -5.22 -6.89 15.74
CA VAL A 139 -5.38 -6.51 17.15
C VAL A 139 -4.22 -7.08 17.96
N LYS A 140 -3.55 -6.20 18.74
CA LYS A 140 -2.47 -6.61 19.63
C LYS A 140 -2.98 -7.29 20.90
N THR A 141 -2.17 -8.18 21.44
CA THR A 141 -2.37 -8.91 22.69
C THR A 141 -1.06 -8.94 23.48
N SER A 142 -1.08 -9.49 24.70
CA SER A 142 0.15 -9.71 25.48
C SER A 142 1.16 -10.57 24.75
N ASP A 143 0.68 -11.50 23.92
CA ASP A 143 1.48 -12.57 23.35
C ASP A 143 2.17 -12.17 22.04
N ASN A 144 1.59 -11.19 21.34
CA ASN A 144 2.08 -10.73 20.03
C ASN A 144 2.65 -9.30 20.04
N TRP A 145 2.67 -8.66 21.21
CA TRP A 145 3.33 -7.38 21.43
C TRP A 145 4.84 -7.60 21.53
N GLN A 146 5.63 -6.87 20.74
CA GLN A 146 7.04 -7.20 20.54
C GLN A 146 7.99 -6.24 21.25
N LEU A 147 7.65 -4.94 21.32
CA LEU A 147 8.55 -3.92 21.84
C LEU A 147 8.39 -3.74 23.35
N THR A 148 9.43 -4.01 24.14
CA THR A 148 9.41 -3.65 25.57
C THR A 148 9.56 -2.14 25.78
N LEU A 149 9.11 -1.61 26.93
CA LEU A 149 9.28 -0.18 27.24
C LEU A 149 10.77 0.22 27.30
N ALA A 150 11.64 -0.67 27.74
CA ALA A 150 13.09 -0.42 27.76
C ALA A 150 13.66 -0.35 26.33
N SER A 151 13.28 -1.29 25.47
CA SER A 151 13.72 -1.35 24.06
C SER A 151 13.28 -0.14 23.25
N LEU A 152 12.22 0.57 23.66
CA LEU A 152 11.78 1.81 23.01
C LEU A 152 12.91 2.86 22.98
N PHE A 153 13.74 2.94 24.02
CA PHE A 153 14.82 3.94 24.11
C PHE A 153 16.02 3.64 23.21
N THR A 154 16.15 2.39 22.75
CA THR A 154 17.22 1.95 21.84
C THR A 154 16.72 1.74 20.41
N LEU A 155 15.42 1.92 20.17
CA LEU A 155 14.81 1.69 18.86
C LEU A 155 15.40 2.62 17.81
N GLY A 156 15.92 2.04 16.73
CA GLY A 156 16.56 2.78 15.64
C GLY A 156 17.98 3.30 15.94
N ILE A 157 18.55 2.96 17.10
CA ILE A 157 19.94 3.29 17.44
C ILE A 157 20.83 2.09 17.11
N GLY A 158 21.59 2.20 16.02
CA GLY A 158 22.46 1.12 15.56
C GLY A 158 21.66 -0.11 15.10
N ASP A 159 22.21 -1.30 15.31
CA ASP A 159 21.47 -2.54 15.18
C ASP A 159 20.70 -2.77 16.50
N ASP A 160 19.42 -2.44 16.50
CA ASP A 160 18.54 -2.69 17.64
C ASP A 160 18.13 -4.17 17.76
N GLY A 161 18.44 -4.99 16.74
CA GLY A 161 18.15 -6.43 16.70
C GLY A 161 16.66 -6.76 16.60
N ILE A 162 15.77 -5.78 16.39
CA ILE A 162 14.32 -5.98 16.37
C ILE A 162 13.81 -5.85 14.92
N SER A 163 13.86 -6.95 14.17
CA SER A 163 13.33 -7.01 12.80
C SER A 163 11.80 -7.14 12.74
N GLY A 164 11.19 -7.60 13.83
CA GLY A 164 9.78 -7.94 13.89
C GLY A 164 9.50 -9.41 13.56
N ALA A 165 8.55 -10.02 14.26
CA ALA A 165 8.14 -11.40 14.12
C ALA A 165 6.92 -11.56 13.20
N ASP A 166 6.89 -12.67 12.46
CA ASP A 166 5.73 -13.09 11.70
C ASP A 166 4.62 -13.62 12.62
N ALA A 167 3.37 -13.39 12.23
CA ALA A 167 2.20 -13.87 12.95
C ALA A 167 1.38 -14.81 12.06
N GLU A 168 0.98 -15.97 12.58
CA GLU A 168 0.20 -16.95 11.81
C GLU A 168 -1.08 -16.33 11.24
N GLU A 169 -1.80 -15.59 12.09
CA GLU A 169 -3.00 -14.82 11.77
C GLU A 169 -2.68 -13.32 11.83
N GLY A 170 -2.54 -12.70 10.66
CA GLY A 170 -2.25 -11.28 10.55
C GLY A 170 -2.50 -10.74 9.16
N ILE A 171 -2.43 -9.42 9.05
CA ILE A 171 -2.61 -8.68 7.80
C ILE A 171 -1.26 -8.50 7.13
N THR A 172 -1.19 -8.76 5.84
CA THR A 172 0.01 -8.55 5.01
C THR A 172 0.13 -7.12 4.51
N TYR A 173 1.33 -6.74 4.06
CA TYR A 173 1.52 -5.46 3.37
C TYR A 173 0.60 -5.37 2.14
N LYS A 174 0.49 -6.49 1.39
CA LYS A 174 -0.34 -6.62 0.21
C LYS A 174 -1.82 -6.36 0.48
N GLU A 175 -2.33 -6.78 1.64
CA GLU A 175 -3.72 -6.53 2.04
C GLU A 175 -3.98 -5.06 2.38
N TYR A 176 -3.02 -4.35 2.96
CA TYR A 176 -3.11 -2.89 3.11
C TYR A 176 -3.16 -2.18 1.76
N LEU A 177 -2.31 -2.56 0.81
CA LEU A 177 -2.33 -2.01 -0.56
C LEU A 177 -3.68 -2.24 -1.24
N ARG A 178 -4.21 -3.47 -1.15
CA ARG A 178 -5.53 -3.83 -1.69
C ARG A 178 -6.63 -2.95 -1.11
N ALA A 179 -6.63 -2.73 0.20
CA ALA A 179 -7.59 -1.85 0.86
C ALA A 179 -7.44 -0.40 0.37
N PHE A 180 -6.22 0.13 0.28
CA PHE A 180 -5.99 1.49 -0.21
C PHE A 180 -6.42 1.68 -1.66
N LEU A 181 -6.12 0.74 -2.57
CA LEU A 181 -6.60 0.77 -3.95
C LEU A 181 -8.13 0.78 -4.02
N PHE A 182 -8.80 -0.03 -3.18
CA PHE A 182 -10.26 -0.05 -3.15
C PHE A 182 -10.85 1.29 -2.70
N LEU A 183 -10.17 2.00 -1.81
CA LEU A 183 -10.59 3.32 -1.31
C LEU A 183 -10.20 4.49 -2.24
N GLN A 184 -9.27 4.29 -3.19
CA GLN A 184 -8.86 5.36 -4.11
C GLN A 184 -9.95 5.70 -5.15
N PRO A 185 -10.00 6.95 -5.64
CA PRO A 185 -10.82 7.32 -6.79
C PRO A 185 -10.41 6.56 -8.05
N GLU A 186 -11.39 6.02 -8.78
CA GLU A 186 -11.15 5.18 -9.96
C GLU A 186 -10.38 5.92 -11.05
N GLU A 187 -10.76 7.14 -11.39
CA GLU A 187 -10.11 7.94 -12.44
C GLU A 187 -8.60 8.11 -12.21
N GLY A 188 -8.20 8.47 -10.98
CA GLY A 188 -6.79 8.65 -10.63
C GLY A 188 -6.01 7.33 -10.65
N THR A 189 -6.60 6.26 -10.12
CA THR A 189 -6.01 4.92 -10.16
C THR A 189 -5.86 4.43 -11.60
N THR A 190 -6.87 4.62 -12.45
CA THR A 190 -6.85 4.22 -13.87
C THR A 190 -5.78 4.96 -14.64
N MET A 191 -5.70 6.29 -14.53
CA MET A 191 -4.70 7.08 -15.26
C MET A 191 -3.27 6.69 -14.85
N ARG A 192 -3.00 6.56 -13.54
CA ARG A 192 -1.67 6.15 -13.06
C ARG A 192 -1.32 4.70 -13.45
N THR A 193 -2.33 3.84 -13.54
CA THR A 193 -2.12 2.47 -14.05
C THR A 193 -1.74 2.50 -15.54
N ILE A 194 -2.37 3.36 -16.33
CA ILE A 194 -1.99 3.57 -17.74
C ILE A 194 -0.56 4.10 -17.85
N ASP A 195 -0.16 5.06 -16.98
CA ASP A 195 1.21 5.57 -16.94
C ASP A 195 2.23 4.44 -16.70
N ARG A 196 1.94 3.51 -15.78
CA ARG A 196 2.79 2.34 -15.52
C ARG A 196 2.82 1.36 -16.69
N ILE A 197 1.68 1.08 -17.32
CA ILE A 197 1.61 0.21 -18.51
C ILE A 197 2.46 0.81 -19.64
N GLU A 198 2.34 2.11 -19.88
CA GLU A 198 3.09 2.80 -20.93
C GLU A 198 4.61 2.70 -20.69
N GLU A 199 5.07 2.98 -19.47
CA GLU A 199 6.50 2.89 -19.15
C GLU A 199 7.02 1.45 -19.22
N ASN A 200 6.29 0.49 -18.65
CA ASN A 200 6.70 -0.92 -18.70
C ASN A 200 6.72 -1.47 -20.14
N MET A 201 5.77 -1.08 -21.00
CA MET A 201 5.80 -1.46 -22.41
C MET A 201 7.03 -0.90 -23.13
N ARG A 202 7.41 0.35 -22.81
CA ARG A 202 8.60 0.96 -23.42
C ARG A 202 9.90 0.31 -22.97
N LEU A 203 10.04 0.05 -21.68
CA LEU A 203 11.30 -0.35 -21.07
C LEU A 203 11.49 -1.87 -20.97
N GLU A 204 10.44 -2.61 -20.60
CA GLU A 204 10.48 -4.07 -20.43
C GLU A 204 10.22 -4.80 -21.76
N GLN A 205 9.29 -4.29 -22.58
CA GLN A 205 8.87 -4.95 -23.84
C GLN A 205 9.52 -4.34 -25.09
N ASN A 206 10.51 -3.46 -24.94
CA ASN A 206 11.22 -2.76 -26.02
C ASN A 206 10.29 -2.02 -27.01
N CYS A 207 9.10 -1.61 -26.57
CA CYS A 207 8.15 -0.83 -27.36
C CYS A 207 8.36 0.67 -27.15
N GLU A 208 9.57 1.20 -27.41
CA GLU A 208 9.97 2.58 -27.08
C GLU A 208 9.00 3.67 -27.57
N LYS A 209 8.36 3.43 -28.73
CA LYS A 209 7.40 4.35 -29.36
C LYS A 209 5.96 4.17 -28.88
N PHE A 210 5.70 3.20 -28.00
CA PHE A 210 4.37 2.99 -27.43
C PHE A 210 3.92 4.24 -26.68
N ARG A 211 2.69 4.67 -26.91
CA ARG A 211 2.06 5.87 -26.37
C ARG A 211 0.60 5.50 -26.15
N ALA A 212 0.14 5.49 -24.90
CA ALA A 212 -1.18 5.03 -24.53
C ALA A 212 -2.28 5.94 -25.11
N ASP A 213 -2.00 7.25 -25.19
CA ASP A 213 -2.84 8.26 -25.81
C ASP A 213 -2.94 8.13 -27.35
N HIS A 214 -1.99 7.44 -27.98
CA HIS A 214 -2.05 7.12 -29.42
C HIS A 214 -2.78 5.81 -29.73
N CYS A 215 -3.21 5.05 -28.72
CA CYS A 215 -3.86 3.77 -28.94
C CYS A 215 -5.32 3.94 -29.41
N VAL A 216 -5.63 3.38 -30.58
CA VAL A 216 -7.00 3.33 -31.10
C VAL A 216 -7.74 2.16 -30.45
N THR A 217 -8.69 2.47 -29.56
CA THR A 217 -9.47 1.45 -28.84
C THR A 217 -10.73 1.01 -29.59
N LYS A 218 -11.26 1.86 -30.48
CA LYS A 218 -12.47 1.62 -31.27
C LYS A 218 -12.36 2.29 -32.64
N CYS A 219 -12.86 1.62 -33.67
CA CYS A 219 -12.97 2.11 -35.03
C CYS A 219 -14.40 1.87 -35.54
N GLU A 220 -15.06 2.93 -36.01
CA GLU A 220 -16.31 2.84 -36.79
C GLU A 220 -15.97 3.13 -38.25
N ILE A 221 -16.21 2.17 -39.14
CA ILE A 221 -16.04 2.31 -40.58
C ILE A 221 -17.42 2.42 -41.22
N ARG A 222 -17.70 3.51 -41.95
CA ARG A 222 -18.92 3.64 -42.75
C ARG A 222 -18.64 3.24 -44.18
N ASN A 223 -19.26 2.14 -44.61
CA ASN A 223 -19.11 1.60 -45.95
C ASN A 223 -20.28 2.05 -46.82
N LYS A 224 -20.02 2.48 -48.05
CA LYS A 224 -21.03 2.73 -49.09
C LYS A 224 -20.81 1.76 -50.23
N VAL A 225 -21.84 1.00 -50.60
CA VAL A 225 -21.82 0.06 -51.72
C VAL A 225 -22.82 0.53 -52.77
N GLU A 226 -22.35 0.74 -54.00
CA GLU A 226 -23.19 1.04 -55.16
C GLU A 226 -23.57 -0.26 -55.85
N ILE A 227 -24.87 -0.53 -55.97
CA ILE A 227 -25.38 -1.81 -56.47
C ILE A 227 -25.72 -1.70 -57.96
N PHE A 228 -26.62 -0.77 -58.32
CA PHE A 228 -27.06 -0.56 -59.71
C PHE A 228 -27.66 0.85 -59.87
N GLY A 229 -27.21 1.61 -60.87
CA GLY A 229 -27.65 3.00 -61.09
C GLY A 229 -27.36 3.88 -59.86
N ASP A 230 -28.36 4.65 -59.42
CA ASP A 230 -28.27 5.54 -58.25
C ASP A 230 -28.54 4.84 -56.91
N LEU A 231 -28.70 3.51 -56.90
CA LEU A 231 -28.98 2.75 -55.68
C LEU A 231 -27.69 2.46 -54.91
N ALA A 232 -27.46 3.23 -53.84
CA ALA A 232 -26.36 3.03 -52.91
C ALA A 232 -26.86 2.66 -51.51
N TYR A 233 -26.19 1.70 -50.87
CA TYR A 233 -26.44 1.29 -49.50
C TYR A 233 -25.26 1.67 -48.60
N THR A 234 -25.54 2.32 -47.47
CA THR A 234 -24.52 2.70 -46.48
C THR A 234 -24.74 1.90 -45.20
N PHE A 235 -23.70 1.25 -44.70
CA PHE A 235 -23.76 0.52 -43.42
C PHE A 235 -22.48 0.73 -42.59
N PRO A 236 -22.61 0.82 -41.26
CA PRO A 236 -21.47 0.89 -40.37
C PRO A 236 -20.91 -0.51 -40.05
N SER A 237 -19.59 -0.61 -39.95
CA SER A 237 -18.87 -1.73 -39.34
C SER A 237 -18.13 -1.21 -38.11
N TYR A 238 -18.32 -1.89 -36.98
CA TYR A 238 -17.71 -1.52 -35.70
C TYR A 238 -16.61 -2.51 -35.33
N TYR A 239 -15.42 -2.01 -35.01
CA TYR A 239 -14.28 -2.79 -34.54
C TYR A 239 -13.82 -2.23 -33.20
N GLY A 240 -13.89 -3.01 -32.14
CA GLY A 240 -13.45 -2.60 -30.80
C GLY A 240 -13.86 -3.61 -29.74
N TYR A 241 -13.31 -3.47 -28.54
CA TYR A 241 -13.66 -4.33 -27.42
C TYR A 241 -15.08 -4.03 -26.90
N GLU A 242 -15.89 -5.09 -26.74
CA GLU A 242 -17.26 -5.06 -26.17
C GLU A 242 -17.28 -5.05 -24.62
#